data_AF-A0A350D379-F1
#
_entry.id   AF-A0A350D379-F1
#
_cell.length_a   1.000
_cell.length_b   1.000
_cell.length_c   1.000
_cell.angle_alpha   90.00
_cell.angle_beta   90.00
_cell.angle_gamma   90.00
#
_symmetry.space_group_name_H-M   'P 1'
#
loop_
_entity.id
_entity.type
_entity.pdbx_description
1 polymer ?
#
loop_
_entity_poly.entity_id
_entity_poly.type
_entity_poly.pdbx_seq_one_letter_code
_entity_poly.pdbx_strand_id
1 'polypeptide(L)'
;MRVGIMGGTFDPVHLAHLIIAEEARVDLELDRVMFIPAGEPWMKSDRIISPAEHRVAMLKLATGGNPAFEVSTMEIDREGPSYTIDTLEELYQELGHTTELFLLAGWDSLATLPLWKAPYRISKLAHLVSFPRPGFARPDLE
;
A
#
# COMPACT_ATOMS: atom_id res chain seq x y z
N MET A 1 13.68 -8.38 -8.83
CA MET A 1 12.70 -7.31 -9.12
C MET A 1 12.35 -6.64 -7.81
N ARG A 2 12.27 -5.32 -7.75
CA ARG A 2 11.99 -4.52 -6.57
C ARG A 2 10.66 -3.80 -6.76
N VAL A 3 9.68 -4.09 -5.92
CA VAL A 3 8.30 -3.60 -6.09
C VAL A 3 7.85 -2.82 -4.86
N GLY A 4 7.47 -1.57 -5.07
CA GLY A 4 6.82 -0.76 -4.05
C GLY A 4 5.35 -1.11 -3.93
N ILE A 5 4.87 -1.34 -2.71
CA ILE A 5 3.47 -1.64 -2.40
C ILE A 5 2.88 -0.46 -1.65
N MET A 6 1.97 0.25 -2.29
CA MET A 6 1.25 1.37 -1.71
C MET A 6 -0.22 0.99 -1.48
N GLY A 7 -0.49 0.47 -0.29
CA GLY A 7 -1.85 0.16 0.16
C GLY A 7 -2.58 1.41 0.67
N GLY A 8 -3.89 1.49 0.44
CA GLY A 8 -4.68 2.61 0.94
C GLY A 8 -6.14 2.56 0.54
N THR A 9 -6.97 3.40 1.17
CA THR A 9 -8.37 3.53 0.74
C THR A 9 -8.47 4.31 -0.58
N PHE A 10 -7.62 5.32 -0.78
CA PHE A 10 -7.63 6.22 -1.95
C PHE A 10 -9.01 6.84 -2.21
N ASP A 11 -9.53 7.54 -1.20
CA ASP A 11 -10.88 8.12 -1.21
C ASP A 11 -10.83 9.65 -0.95
N PRO A 12 -10.37 10.47 -1.92
CA PRO A 12 -9.79 10.09 -3.23
C PRO A 12 -8.26 9.92 -3.19
N VAL A 13 -7.67 9.43 -4.28
CA VAL A 13 -6.23 9.59 -4.55
C VAL A 13 -5.89 11.09 -4.71
N HIS A 14 -4.69 11.50 -4.31
CA HIS A 14 -4.24 12.89 -4.38
C HIS A 14 -2.71 12.97 -4.58
N LEU A 15 -2.20 14.17 -4.85
CA LEU A 15 -0.79 14.40 -5.21
C LEU A 15 0.22 13.80 -4.25
N ALA A 16 0.00 13.88 -2.93
CA ALA A 16 0.94 13.31 -1.98
C ALA A 16 1.15 11.79 -2.18
N HIS A 17 0.11 11.03 -2.57
CA HIS A 17 0.28 9.60 -2.86
C HIS A 17 1.23 9.39 -4.05
N LEU A 18 1.06 10.19 -5.10
CA LEU A 18 1.86 10.08 -6.33
C LEU A 18 3.31 10.51 -6.10
N ILE A 19 3.52 11.60 -5.36
CA ILE A 19 4.86 12.11 -5.03
C ILE A 19 5.62 11.07 -4.20
N ILE A 20 5.00 10.56 -3.13
CA ILE A 20 5.64 9.56 -2.26
C ILE A 20 5.96 8.27 -3.03
N ALA A 21 5.05 7.81 -3.88
CA ALA A 21 5.29 6.64 -4.72
C ALA A 21 6.48 6.86 -5.66
N GLU A 22 6.57 8.04 -6.31
CA GLU A 22 7.67 8.33 -7.24
C GLU A 22 9.00 8.54 -6.50
N GLU A 23 9.01 9.24 -5.37
CA GLU A 23 10.21 9.41 -4.53
C GLU A 23 10.73 8.06 -4.06
N ALA A 24 9.85 7.19 -3.52
CA ALA A 24 10.23 5.84 -3.13
C ALA A 24 10.76 5.03 -4.32
N ARG A 25 10.14 5.17 -5.50
CA ARG A 25 10.59 4.48 -6.72
C ARG A 25 12.01 4.90 -7.11
N VAL A 26 12.31 6.19 -7.08
CA VAL A 26 13.62 6.73 -7.46
C VAL A 26 14.66 6.37 -6.39
N ASP A 27 14.39 6.69 -5.12
CA ASP A 27 15.37 6.57 -4.04
C ASP A 27 15.73 5.11 -3.71
N LEU A 28 14.77 4.20 -3.90
CA LEU A 28 14.94 2.78 -3.65
C LEU A 28 15.11 1.97 -4.95
N GLU A 29 15.27 2.63 -6.10
CA GLU A 29 15.45 1.98 -7.41
C GLU A 29 14.41 0.88 -7.66
N LEU A 30 13.12 1.18 -7.38
CA LEU A 30 12.04 0.24 -7.58
C LEU A 30 11.73 0.12 -9.07
N ASP A 31 11.53 -1.11 -9.54
CA ASP A 31 11.13 -1.39 -10.92
C ASP A 31 9.72 -0.83 -11.20
N ARG A 32 8.83 -0.91 -10.20
CA ARG A 32 7.47 -0.35 -10.24
C ARG A 32 6.88 -0.11 -8.85
N VAL A 33 5.81 0.68 -8.80
CA VAL A 33 4.97 0.86 -7.61
C VAL A 33 3.54 0.39 -7.92
N MET A 34 3.06 -0.56 -7.12
CA MET A 34 1.71 -1.09 -7.16
C MET A 34 0.84 -0.35 -6.14
N PHE A 35 -0.18 0.36 -6.63
CA PHE A 35 -1.25 0.96 -5.84
C PHE A 35 -2.33 -0.08 -5.63
N ILE A 36 -2.59 -0.43 -4.37
CA ILE A 36 -3.55 -1.47 -3.99
C ILE A 36 -4.67 -0.82 -3.17
N PRO A 37 -5.78 -0.40 -3.81
CA PRO A 37 -6.94 0.08 -3.10
C PRO A 37 -7.56 -1.02 -2.23
N ALA A 38 -7.74 -0.72 -0.95
CA ALA A 38 -8.42 -1.62 -0.03
C ALA A 38 -9.86 -1.90 -0.50
N GLY A 39 -10.30 -3.15 -0.41
CA GLY A 39 -11.69 -3.56 -0.62
C GLY A 39 -12.53 -3.17 0.57
N GLU A 40 -12.47 -3.97 1.64
CA GLU A 40 -13.09 -3.70 2.94
C GLU A 40 -12.02 -3.38 4.00
N PRO A 41 -11.64 -2.10 4.20
CA PRO A 41 -10.59 -1.75 5.15
C PRO A 41 -11.04 -2.01 6.60
N TRP A 42 -10.45 -3.03 7.22
CA TRP A 42 -10.82 -3.50 8.57
C TRP A 42 -10.74 -2.42 9.66
N MET A 43 -9.80 -1.47 9.55
CA MET A 43 -9.64 -0.35 10.49
C MET A 43 -10.62 0.81 10.29
N LYS A 44 -11.45 0.78 9.24
CA LYS A 44 -12.38 1.88 8.87
C LYS A 44 -13.81 1.36 8.65
N SER A 45 -14.17 0.25 9.29
CA SER A 45 -15.48 -0.38 9.15
C SER A 45 -16.65 0.52 9.61
N ASP A 46 -16.36 1.57 10.37
CA ASP A 46 -17.29 2.58 10.87
C ASP A 46 -17.48 3.79 9.93
N ARG A 47 -16.72 3.88 8.83
CA ARG A 47 -16.75 5.01 7.90
C ARG A 47 -17.50 4.69 6.62
N ILE A 48 -18.24 5.68 6.10
CA ILE A 48 -18.77 5.65 4.74
C ILE A 48 -17.60 5.85 3.79
N ILE A 49 -17.33 4.86 2.94
CA ILE A 49 -16.27 4.87 1.94
C ILE A 49 -16.92 4.90 0.56
N SER A 50 -16.35 5.68 -0.37
CA SER A 50 -16.84 5.71 -1.74
C SER A 50 -16.78 4.32 -2.41
N PRO A 51 -17.71 4.01 -3.34
CA PRO A 51 -17.71 2.75 -4.09
C PRO A 51 -16.33 2.42 -4.67
N ALA A 52 -15.96 1.13 -4.60
CA ALA A 52 -14.65 0.65 -5.05
C ALA A 52 -14.36 1.02 -6.51
N GLU A 53 -15.36 0.92 -7.38
CA GLU A 53 -15.28 1.31 -8.80
C GLU A 53 -14.83 2.76 -9.01
N HIS A 54 -15.33 3.70 -8.19
CA HIS A 54 -14.96 5.11 -8.27
C HIS A 54 -13.52 5.32 -7.82
N ARG A 55 -13.10 4.68 -6.73
CA ARG A 55 -11.74 4.78 -6.19
C ARG A 55 -10.71 4.22 -7.18
N VAL A 56 -11.01 3.06 -7.79
CA VAL A 56 -10.17 2.45 -8.84
C VAL A 56 -10.11 3.33 -10.08
N ALA A 57 -11.24 3.87 -10.54
CA ALA A 57 -11.26 4.75 -11.71
C ALA A 57 -10.41 6.01 -11.48
N MET A 58 -10.54 6.66 -10.32
CA MET A 58 -9.72 7.81 -9.96
C MET A 58 -8.23 7.45 -9.86
N LEU A 59 -7.89 6.31 -9.29
CA LEU A 59 -6.51 5.80 -9.25
C LEU A 59 -5.93 5.63 -10.65
N LYS A 60 -6.63 4.92 -11.54
CA LYS A 60 -6.18 4.70 -12.93
C LYS A 60 -5.98 6.00 -13.68
N LEU A 61 -6.85 6.98 -13.49
CA LEU A 61 -6.68 8.32 -14.08
C LEU A 61 -5.45 9.05 -13.51
N ALA A 62 -5.22 8.95 -12.19
CA ALA A 62 -4.11 9.60 -11.52
C ALA A 62 -2.74 8.95 -11.84
N THR A 63 -2.70 7.64 -12.07
CA THR A 63 -1.45 6.89 -12.30
C THR A 63 -1.15 6.63 -13.78
N GLY A 64 -2.13 6.72 -14.68
CA GLY A 64 -1.99 6.30 -16.09
C GLY A 64 -0.94 7.04 -16.92
N GLY A 65 -0.44 8.19 -16.44
CA GLY A 65 0.67 8.92 -17.07
C GLY A 65 2.07 8.44 -16.70
N ASN A 66 2.21 7.55 -15.69
CA ASN A 66 3.50 7.04 -15.24
C ASN A 66 3.59 5.53 -15.54
N PRO A 67 4.46 5.08 -16.46
CA PRO A 67 4.56 3.67 -16.83
C PRO A 67 5.11 2.77 -15.72
N ALA A 68 5.71 3.35 -14.67
CA ALA A 68 6.17 2.60 -13.52
C ALA A 68 5.10 2.44 -12.42
N PHE A 69 3.90 3.00 -12.61
CA PHE A 69 2.79 2.86 -11.68
C PHE A 69 1.76 1.86 -12.19
N GLU A 70 1.35 0.96 -11.30
CA GLU A 70 0.37 -0.09 -11.58
C GLU A 70 -0.76 -0.03 -10.55
N VAL A 71 -2.00 -0.26 -10.96
CA VAL A 71 -3.15 -0.35 -10.04
C VAL A 71 -3.60 -1.80 -10.00
N SER A 72 -3.55 -2.42 -8.83
CA SER A 72 -4.02 -3.80 -8.62
C SER A 72 -5.31 -3.82 -7.81
N THR A 73 -6.33 -4.50 -8.31
CA THR A 73 -7.64 -4.65 -7.65
C THR A 73 -7.72 -5.86 -6.72
N MET A 74 -6.61 -6.56 -6.45
CA MET A 74 -6.60 -7.81 -5.68
C MET A 74 -7.31 -7.74 -4.32
N GLU A 75 -7.20 -6.62 -3.60
CA GLU A 75 -7.90 -6.45 -2.31
C GLU A 75 -9.40 -6.16 -2.47
N ILE A 76 -9.84 -5.62 -3.62
CA ILE A 76 -11.25 -5.39 -3.96
C ILE A 76 -11.91 -6.69 -4.44
N ASP A 77 -11.16 -7.48 -5.21
CA ASP A 77 -11.65 -8.73 -5.78
C ASP A 77 -11.71 -9.87 -4.73
N ARG A 78 -11.02 -9.70 -3.60
CA ARG A 78 -11.03 -10.61 -2.46
C ARG A 78 -12.21 -10.32 -1.53
N GLU A 79 -12.98 -11.35 -1.19
CA GLU A 79 -14.06 -11.23 -0.21
C GLU A 79 -13.54 -10.97 1.21
N GLY A 80 -14.26 -10.11 1.94
CA GLY A 80 -14.01 -9.83 3.35
C GLY A 80 -12.92 -8.77 3.61
N PRO A 81 -12.49 -8.61 4.87
CA PRO A 81 -11.62 -7.52 5.26
C PRO A 81 -10.22 -7.60 4.62
N SER A 82 -9.74 -6.47 4.11
CA SER A 82 -8.43 -6.39 3.48
C SER A 82 -7.31 -6.27 4.51
N TYR A 83 -6.50 -7.31 4.66
CA TYR A 83 -5.31 -7.30 5.54
C TYR A 83 -4.02 -7.28 4.72
N THR A 84 -3.08 -6.40 5.10
CA THR A 84 -1.79 -6.27 4.42
C THR A 84 -1.01 -7.57 4.35
N ILE A 85 -1.08 -8.42 5.39
CA ILE A 85 -0.40 -9.73 5.38
C ILE A 85 -0.92 -10.62 4.25
N ASP A 86 -2.23 -10.68 4.05
CA ASP A 86 -2.84 -11.53 3.03
C ASP A 86 -2.46 -11.01 1.63
N THR A 87 -2.35 -9.69 1.46
CA THR A 87 -1.86 -9.04 0.23
C THR A 87 -0.40 -9.36 -0.06
N LEU A 88 0.48 -9.27 0.95
CA LEU A 88 1.91 -9.57 0.77
C LEU A 88 2.14 -11.05 0.48
N GLU A 89 1.37 -11.96 1.09
CA GLU A 89 1.46 -13.39 0.81
C GLU A 89 1.03 -13.73 -0.62
N GLU A 90 -0.07 -13.14 -1.10
CA GLU A 90 -0.52 -13.32 -2.49
C GLU A 90 0.53 -12.79 -3.49
N LEU A 91 1.03 -11.57 -3.29
CA LEU A 91 2.09 -10.99 -4.14
C LEU A 91 3.37 -11.84 -4.12
N TYR A 92 3.72 -12.42 -2.98
CA TYR A 92 4.89 -13.30 -2.88
C TYR A 92 4.72 -14.59 -3.71
N GLN A 93 3.48 -15.11 -3.83
CA GLN A 93 3.19 -16.24 -4.72
C GLN A 93 3.17 -15.83 -6.19
N GLU A 94 2.57 -14.69 -6.52
CA GLU A 94 2.41 -14.22 -7.92
C GLU A 94 3.72 -13.74 -8.55
N LEU A 95 4.52 -12.99 -7.80
CA LEU A 95 5.74 -12.34 -8.31
C LEU A 95 7.01 -13.18 -8.12
N GLY A 96 6.90 -14.29 -7.40
CA GLY A 96 7.97 -15.24 -7.14
C GLY A 96 8.96 -14.80 -6.04
N HIS A 97 9.68 -15.79 -5.51
CA HIS A 97 10.51 -15.68 -4.29
C HIS A 97 11.77 -14.81 -4.42
N THR A 98 12.11 -14.35 -5.62
CA THR A 98 13.26 -13.45 -5.87
C THR A 98 12.83 -11.98 -5.97
N THR A 99 11.53 -11.69 -5.81
CA THR A 99 11.00 -10.33 -5.78
C THR A 99 11.11 -9.75 -4.37
N GLU A 100 11.71 -8.56 -4.27
CA GLU A 100 11.78 -7.79 -3.04
C GLU A 100 10.58 -6.84 -2.96
N LEU A 101 9.81 -6.95 -1.90
CA LEU A 101 8.63 -6.11 -1.66
C LEU A 101 8.98 -4.97 -0.70
N PHE A 102 8.56 -3.76 -1.03
CA PHE A 102 8.76 -2.56 -0.23
C PHE A 102 7.39 -2.00 0.16
N LEU A 103 6.97 -2.17 1.42
CA LEU A 103 5.69 -1.66 1.90
C LEU A 103 5.82 -0.18 2.25
N LEU A 104 5.16 0.68 1.47
CA LEU A 104 5.19 2.13 1.62
C LEU A 104 4.06 2.57 2.57
N ALA A 105 4.41 3.14 3.72
CA ALA A 105 3.43 3.55 4.74
C ALA A 105 3.78 4.88 5.41
N GLY A 106 2.76 5.72 5.66
CA GLY A 106 2.95 6.95 6.44
C GLY A 106 3.18 6.64 7.92
N TRP A 107 3.83 7.56 8.64
CA TRP A 107 4.05 7.41 10.09
C TRP A 107 2.78 7.14 10.89
N ASP A 108 1.64 7.69 10.49
CA ASP A 108 0.35 7.41 11.14
C ASP A 108 -0.12 5.96 10.98
N SER A 109 0.11 5.38 9.81
CA SER A 109 -0.26 4.00 9.53
C SER A 109 0.74 3.03 10.18
N LEU A 110 2.02 3.38 10.13
CA LEU A 110 3.07 2.57 10.72
C LEU A 110 3.03 2.58 12.26
N ALA A 111 2.59 3.67 12.88
CA ALA A 111 2.35 3.72 14.32
C ALA A 111 1.32 2.69 14.81
N THR A 112 0.43 2.22 13.93
CA THR A 112 -0.55 1.17 14.25
C THR A 112 -0.10 -0.22 13.83
N LEU A 113 1.10 -0.38 13.24
CA LEU A 113 1.62 -1.67 12.77
C LEU A 113 1.50 -2.80 13.82
N PRO A 114 1.77 -2.60 15.13
CA PRO A 114 1.60 -3.67 16.12
C PRO A 114 0.18 -4.22 16.24
N LEU A 115 -0.83 -3.45 15.79
CA LEU A 115 -2.24 -3.85 15.79
C LEU A 115 -2.65 -4.57 14.50
N TRP A 116 -1.78 -4.59 13.49
CA TRP A 116 -2.09 -5.24 12.21
C TRP A 116 -2.06 -6.75 12.37
N LYS A 117 -2.78 -7.47 11.48
CA LYS A 117 -2.75 -8.93 11.45
C LYS A 117 -1.33 -9.41 11.10
N ALA A 118 -0.75 -10.21 12.00
CA ALA A 118 0.57 -10.84 11.84
C ALA A 118 1.74 -9.86 11.52
N PRO A 119 2.02 -8.86 12.38
CA PRO A 119 2.95 -7.78 12.07
C PRO A 119 4.40 -8.25 11.92
N TYR A 120 4.82 -9.25 12.70
CA TYR A 120 6.14 -9.88 12.56
C TYR A 120 6.31 -10.59 11.21
N ARG A 121 5.22 -11.17 10.66
CA ARG A 121 5.29 -11.82 9.35
C ARG A 121 5.38 -10.79 8.23
N ILE A 122 4.67 -9.67 8.34
CA ILE A 122 4.77 -8.53 7.42
C ILE A 122 6.22 -8.05 7.32
N SER A 123 6.91 -7.85 8.45
CA SER A 123 8.32 -7.42 8.44
C SER A 123 9.31 -8.47 7.91
N LYS A 124 8.87 -9.71 7.68
CA LYS A 124 9.66 -10.76 7.01
C LYS A 124 9.38 -10.86 5.52
N LEU A 125 8.21 -10.41 5.07
CA LEU A 125 7.80 -10.47 3.66
C LEU A 125 8.13 -9.19 2.89
N ALA A 126 8.25 -8.05 3.59
CA ALA A 126 8.53 -6.76 2.96
C ALA A 126 9.47 -5.88 3.78
N HIS A 127 10.25 -5.06 3.08
CA HIS A 127 10.95 -3.93 3.64
C HIS A 127 9.95 -2.83 4.01
N LEU A 128 9.93 -2.41 5.26
CA LEU A 128 9.07 -1.32 5.71
C LEU A 128 9.71 0.02 5.33
N VAL A 129 9.02 0.77 4.47
CA VAL A 129 9.44 2.10 4.02
C VAL A 129 8.45 3.11 4.56
N SER A 130 8.95 4.08 5.32
CA SER A 130 8.09 5.03 6.02
C SER A 130 8.38 6.47 5.66
N PHE A 131 7.32 7.29 5.61
CA PHE A 131 7.42 8.71 5.31
C PHE A 131 6.75 9.56 6.39
N PRO A 132 7.28 10.77 6.65
CA PRO A 132 6.73 11.68 7.65
C PRO A 132 5.32 12.12 7.29
N ARG A 133 4.48 12.23 8.32
CA ARG A 133 3.14 12.83 8.20
C ARG A 133 3.00 13.97 9.21
N PRO A 134 2.68 15.21 8.78
CA PRO A 134 2.46 16.31 9.70
C PRO A 134 1.46 15.94 10.80
N GLY A 135 1.86 16.18 12.06
CA GLY A 135 1.06 15.84 13.24
C GLY A 135 1.31 14.45 13.84
N PHE A 136 2.19 13.63 13.24
CA PHE A 136 2.57 12.32 13.78
C PHE A 136 4.06 12.31 14.11
N ALA A 137 4.42 11.76 15.26
CA ALA A 137 5.82 11.48 15.60
C ALA A 137 6.33 10.27 14.81
N ARG A 138 7.64 10.19 14.62
CA ARG A 138 8.27 8.99 14.05
C ARG A 138 7.92 7.79 14.95
N PRO A 139 7.32 6.72 14.41
CA PRO A 139 7.03 5.51 15.19
C PRO A 139 8.33 4.87 15.70
N ASP A 140 8.31 4.43 16.94
CA ASP A 140 9.34 3.58 17.51
C ASP A 140 8.97 2.12 17.19
N LEU A 141 9.85 1.45 16.46
CA LEU A 141 9.67 0.07 15.99
C LEU A 141 10.82 -0.84 16.47
N GLU A 142 11.64 -0.37 17.42
CA GLU A 142 12.72 -1.15 18.06
C GLU A 142 12.19 -2.25 18.99
#